data_AF-A0A5M6CYZ7-F1
#
_entry.id   AF-A0A5M6CYZ7-F1
#
_cell.length_a   1.000
_cell.length_b   1.000
_cell.length_c   1.000
_cell.angle_alpha   90.00
_cell.angle_beta   90.00
_cell.angle_gamma   90.00
#
_symmetry.space_group_name_H-M   'P 1'
#
loop_
_entity.id
_entity.type
_entity.pdbx_description
1 polymer ?
#
loop_
_entity_poly.entity_id
_entity_poly.type
_entity_poly.pdbx_seq_one_letter_code
_entity_poly.pdbx_strand_id
1 'polypeptide(L)'
;MNFFPTKKYTFSLIDTDDKSIERLKRRTYNSDSLISKTTDKSFIGIINVNDFKVISSERGIGAFCVLDGEIKNQKGEVDIYINKPFKYLFSIILLFPLIALIGISATEGISLSILFLCLLQFAFIRFAFIGLFFYILSKRAVNKLADVLDTKAISLV
;
A
#
# COMPACT_ATOMS: atom_id res chain seq x y z
N MET A 1 17.14 1.47 3.95
CA MET A 1 16.00 1.95 4.77
C MET A 1 14.93 2.54 3.87
N ASN A 2 13.72 1.99 3.88
CA ASN A 2 12.63 2.49 3.05
C ASN A 2 11.96 3.70 3.73
N PHE A 3 11.93 4.84 3.05
CA PHE A 3 11.28 6.05 3.58
C PHE A 3 9.76 5.87 3.73
N PHE A 4 9.13 5.06 2.89
CA PHE A 4 7.73 4.66 3.00
C PHE A 4 7.61 3.24 3.56
N PRO A 5 6.55 2.94 4.31
CA PRO A 5 6.35 1.61 4.87
C PRO A 5 6.15 0.56 3.77
N THR A 6 6.70 -0.62 4.00
CA THR A 6 6.57 -1.81 3.19
C THR A 6 6.39 -3.01 4.12
N LYS A 7 5.60 -4.00 3.71
CA LYS A 7 5.41 -5.25 4.45
C LYS A 7 5.50 -6.42 3.51
N LYS A 8 6.07 -7.52 3.99
CA LYS A 8 6.09 -8.79 3.28
C LYS A 8 5.20 -9.79 4.03
N TYR A 9 4.42 -10.53 3.27
CA TYR A 9 3.58 -11.61 3.79
C TYR A 9 3.88 -12.89 3.01
N THR A 10 3.78 -14.01 3.70
CA THR A 10 3.78 -15.35 3.11
C THR A 10 2.42 -15.98 3.34
N PHE A 11 1.98 -16.80 2.39
CA PHE A 11 0.72 -17.52 2.50
C PHE A 11 0.82 -18.92 1.91
N SER A 12 -0.09 -19.79 2.33
CA SER A 12 -0.25 -21.14 1.77
C SER A 12 -1.67 -21.32 1.22
N LEU A 13 -1.76 -21.87 0.02
CA LEU A 13 -3.02 -22.11 -0.69
C LEU A 13 -3.73 -23.35 -0.15
N ILE A 14 -5.06 -23.37 -0.26
CA ILE A 14 -5.87 -24.58 -0.07
C ILE A 14 -5.88 -25.42 -1.35
N ASP A 15 -6.05 -24.76 -2.50
CA ASP A 15 -6.13 -25.35 -3.83
C ASP A 15 -4.77 -25.38 -4.55
N THR A 16 -4.74 -25.93 -5.77
CA THR A 16 -3.58 -25.90 -6.66
C THR A 16 -3.29 -24.48 -7.18
N ASP A 17 -2.02 -24.21 -7.48
CA ASP A 17 -1.55 -22.92 -8.02
C ASP A 17 -2.41 -22.44 -9.18
N ASP A 18 -2.67 -23.31 -10.17
CA ASP A 18 -3.47 -22.99 -11.36
C ASP A 18 -4.89 -22.54 -11.01
N LYS A 19 -5.56 -23.24 -10.07
CA LYS A 19 -6.93 -22.91 -9.66
C LYS A 19 -6.99 -21.57 -8.95
N SER A 20 -6.03 -21.31 -8.05
CA SER A 20 -5.96 -20.06 -7.31
C SER A 20 -5.62 -18.88 -8.22
N ILE A 21 -4.70 -19.06 -9.18
CA ILE A 21 -4.38 -18.04 -10.19
C ILE A 21 -5.58 -17.78 -11.12
N GLU A 22 -6.29 -18.80 -11.58
CA GLU A 22 -7.48 -18.64 -12.42
C GLU A 22 -8.60 -17.88 -11.66
N ARG A 23 -8.80 -18.21 -10.38
CA ARG A 23 -9.75 -17.50 -9.51
C ARG A 23 -9.34 -16.04 -9.34
N LEU A 24 -8.06 -15.76 -9.09
CA LEU A 24 -7.53 -14.40 -9.01
C LEU A 24 -7.76 -13.63 -10.31
N LYS A 25 -7.49 -14.26 -11.48
CA LYS A 25 -7.74 -13.69 -12.81
C LYS A 25 -9.22 -13.32 -13.00
N ARG A 26 -10.14 -14.22 -12.65
CA ARG A 26 -11.59 -13.96 -12.74
C ARG A 26 -12.06 -12.81 -11.84
N ARG A 27 -11.40 -12.62 -10.70
CA ARG A 27 -11.70 -11.57 -9.70
C ARG A 27 -10.92 -10.27 -9.90
N THR A 28 -10.10 -10.18 -10.94
CA THR A 28 -9.27 -9.01 -11.23
C THR A 28 -9.65 -8.39 -12.56
N TYR A 29 -9.83 -7.07 -12.57
CA TYR A 29 -9.93 -6.30 -13.80
C TYR A 29 -8.52 -6.09 -14.36
N ASN A 30 -8.25 -6.63 -15.55
CA ASN A 30 -6.94 -6.53 -16.18
C ASN A 30 -6.64 -5.07 -16.58
N SER A 31 -5.54 -4.52 -16.06
CA SER A 31 -5.12 -3.14 -16.32
C SER A 31 -3.65 -2.97 -16.02
N ASP A 32 -2.90 -2.41 -16.97
CA ASP A 32 -1.50 -2.01 -16.74
C ASP A 32 -1.38 -0.81 -15.80
N SER A 33 -2.45 -0.01 -15.71
CA SER A 33 -2.54 1.10 -14.78
C SER A 33 -3.07 0.63 -13.43
N LEU A 34 -2.29 0.86 -12.36
CA LEU A 34 -2.70 0.64 -10.97
C LEU A 34 -3.46 1.87 -10.45
N ILE A 35 -4.55 2.21 -11.14
CA ILE A 35 -5.40 3.36 -10.84
C ILE A 35 -6.78 2.85 -10.42
N SER A 36 -7.40 3.51 -9.44
CA SER A 36 -8.75 3.17 -9.02
C SER A 36 -9.73 3.38 -10.18
N LYS A 37 -10.51 2.34 -10.48
CA LYS A 37 -11.58 2.36 -11.47
C LYS A 37 -12.81 1.72 -10.86
N THR A 38 -13.99 2.24 -11.19
CA THR A 38 -15.24 1.59 -10.79
C THR A 38 -15.37 0.26 -11.53
N THR A 39 -15.40 -0.84 -10.79
CA THR A 39 -15.55 -2.21 -11.30
C THR A 39 -16.27 -3.08 -10.26
N ASP A 40 -16.91 -4.14 -10.74
CA ASP A 40 -17.50 -5.23 -9.96
C ASP A 40 -16.44 -6.26 -9.48
N LYS A 41 -15.20 -6.15 -9.98
CA LYS A 41 -14.07 -7.01 -9.62
C LYS A 41 -13.52 -6.66 -8.24
N SER A 42 -12.84 -7.60 -7.60
CA SER A 42 -12.19 -7.41 -6.28
C SER A 42 -10.88 -6.63 -6.39
N PHE A 43 -10.20 -6.76 -7.52
CA PHE A 43 -8.88 -6.21 -7.78
C PHE A 43 -8.78 -5.56 -9.16
N ILE A 44 -7.77 -4.71 -9.33
CA ILE A 44 -7.36 -4.11 -10.61
C ILE A 44 -5.86 -4.31 -10.74
N GLY A 45 -5.39 -4.81 -11.88
CA GLY A 45 -3.96 -4.97 -12.12
C GLY A 45 -3.64 -6.07 -13.12
N ILE A 46 -2.42 -6.58 -13.08
CA ILE A 46 -1.90 -7.59 -14.00
C ILE A 46 -1.70 -8.90 -13.23
N ILE A 47 -2.05 -10.02 -13.86
CA ILE A 47 -1.76 -11.36 -13.36
C ILE A 47 -1.14 -12.16 -14.50
N ASN A 48 0.08 -12.60 -14.27
CA ASN A 48 0.85 -13.40 -15.21
C ASN A 48 0.66 -14.89 -14.87
N VAL A 49 1.67 -15.73 -15.13
CA VAL A 49 1.55 -17.19 -14.90
C VAL A 49 1.65 -17.49 -13.41
N ASN A 50 2.71 -16.99 -12.75
CA ASN A 50 2.98 -17.25 -11.33
C ASN A 50 3.03 -15.97 -10.50
N ASP A 51 3.09 -14.80 -11.13
CA ASP A 51 3.20 -13.51 -10.49
C ASP A 51 1.96 -12.65 -10.71
N PHE A 52 1.69 -11.75 -9.77
CA PHE A 52 0.59 -10.82 -9.83
C PHE A 52 0.97 -9.48 -9.23
N LYS A 53 0.42 -8.43 -9.82
CA LYS A 53 0.55 -7.06 -9.35
C LYS A 53 -0.80 -6.39 -9.39
N VAL A 54 -1.42 -6.25 -8.23
CA VAL A 54 -2.81 -5.79 -8.12
C VAL A 54 -2.98 -4.74 -7.03
N ILE A 55 -4.03 -3.95 -7.18
CA ILE A 55 -4.58 -3.05 -6.16
C ILE A 55 -6.02 -3.47 -5.86
N SER A 56 -6.53 -3.14 -4.68
CA SER A 56 -7.96 -3.36 -4.38
C SER A 56 -8.82 -2.41 -5.22
N SER A 57 -9.96 -2.89 -5.70
CA SER A 57 -10.98 -2.07 -6.39
C SER A 57 -11.85 -1.24 -5.43
N GLU A 58 -11.62 -1.30 -4.12
CA GLU A 58 -12.38 -0.55 -3.14
C GLU A 58 -12.34 0.96 -3.42
N ARG A 59 -13.52 1.58 -3.41
CA ARG A 59 -13.67 3.01 -3.68
C ARG A 59 -12.91 3.84 -2.65
N GLY A 60 -12.14 4.80 -3.12
CA GLY A 60 -11.41 5.78 -2.29
C GLY A 60 -10.11 5.26 -1.65
N ILE A 61 -10.04 3.98 -1.26
CA ILE A 61 -8.90 3.44 -0.49
C ILE A 61 -8.15 2.30 -1.20
N GLY A 62 -8.76 1.67 -2.21
CA GLY A 62 -8.25 0.42 -2.77
C GLY A 62 -6.93 0.56 -3.55
N ALA A 63 -6.71 1.71 -4.18
CA ALA A 63 -5.48 2.01 -4.95
C ALA A 63 -4.28 2.41 -4.09
N PHE A 64 -4.45 2.48 -2.76
CA PHE A 64 -3.42 2.95 -1.84
C PHE A 64 -2.25 1.97 -1.71
N CYS A 65 -2.56 0.69 -1.51
CA CYS A 65 -1.59 -0.39 -1.39
C CYS A 65 -1.54 -1.19 -2.69
N VAL A 66 -0.33 -1.39 -3.21
CA VAL A 66 -0.06 -2.38 -4.26
C VAL A 66 0.30 -3.69 -3.57
N LEU A 67 -0.30 -4.78 -4.05
CA LEU A 67 0.06 -6.15 -3.72
C LEU A 67 0.85 -6.70 -4.91
N ASP A 68 2.12 -7.00 -4.68
CA ASP A 68 3.06 -7.50 -5.68
C ASP A 68 3.56 -8.85 -5.17
N GLY A 69 3.17 -9.93 -5.82
CA GLY A 69 3.39 -11.25 -5.26
C GLY A 69 3.56 -12.34 -6.30
N GLU A 70 4.00 -13.49 -5.80
CA GLU A 70 4.21 -14.70 -6.58
C GLU A 70 3.64 -15.91 -5.86
N ILE A 71 3.22 -16.91 -6.64
CA ILE A 71 2.70 -18.20 -6.19
C ILE A 71 3.55 -19.28 -6.84
N LYS A 72 4.07 -20.19 -6.01
CA LYS A 72 4.85 -21.35 -6.43
C LYS A 72 4.72 -22.49 -5.42
N ASN A 73 4.36 -23.67 -5.92
CA ASN A 73 4.25 -24.90 -5.13
C ASN A 73 3.30 -24.76 -3.92
N GLN A 74 2.11 -24.20 -4.15
CA GLN A 74 1.05 -23.94 -3.16
C GLN A 74 1.45 -22.97 -2.03
N LYS A 75 2.59 -22.29 -2.19
CA LYS A 75 3.06 -21.23 -1.32
C LYS A 75 3.14 -19.95 -2.12
N GLY A 76 2.91 -18.82 -1.47
CA GLY A 76 3.08 -17.53 -2.10
C GLY A 76 3.69 -16.52 -1.18
N GLU A 77 4.31 -15.52 -1.80
CA GLU A 77 4.85 -14.35 -1.14
C GLU A 77 4.18 -13.12 -1.74
N VAL A 78 3.87 -12.13 -0.90
CA VAL A 78 3.33 -10.85 -1.36
C VAL A 78 3.99 -9.71 -0.63
N ASP A 79 4.61 -8.84 -1.40
CA ASP A 79 5.12 -7.55 -0.98
C ASP A 79 4.01 -6.50 -1.11
N ILE A 80 3.88 -5.70 -0.06
CA ILE A 80 2.88 -4.66 0.04
C ILE A 80 3.56 -3.35 0.26
N TYR A 81 3.28 -2.41 -0.65
CA TYR A 81 3.86 -1.08 -0.61
C TYR A 81 2.84 -0.02 -1.05
N ILE A 82 3.10 1.21 -0.64
CA ILE A 82 2.29 2.36 -1.08
C ILE A 82 2.47 2.54 -2.59
N ASN A 83 1.37 2.71 -3.30
CA ASN A 83 1.35 2.97 -4.73
C ASN A 83 2.11 4.27 -5.07
N LYS A 84 2.77 4.31 -6.23
CA LYS A 84 3.69 5.40 -6.61
C LYS A 84 3.04 6.80 -6.55
N PRO A 85 1.81 7.02 -7.04
CA PRO A 85 1.15 8.33 -6.94
C PRO A 85 0.99 8.82 -5.50
N PHE A 86 0.63 7.92 -4.58
CA PHE A 86 0.50 8.27 -3.15
C PHE A 86 1.86 8.54 -2.51
N LYS A 87 2.93 7.87 -2.93
CA LYS A 87 4.29 8.20 -2.49
C LYS A 87 4.65 9.64 -2.87
N TYR A 88 4.41 10.05 -4.12
CA TYR A 88 4.66 11.43 -4.55
C TYR A 88 3.80 12.43 -3.78
N LEU A 89 2.52 12.15 -3.60
CA LEU A 89 1.60 13.02 -2.84
C LEU A 89 2.11 13.21 -1.40
N PHE A 90 2.47 12.14 -0.70
CA PHE A 90 2.97 12.23 0.66
C PHE A 90 4.34 12.89 0.77
N SER A 91 5.22 12.69 -0.22
CA SER A 91 6.47 13.43 -0.28
C SER A 91 6.24 14.94 -0.36
N ILE A 92 5.25 15.40 -1.13
CA ILE A 92 4.88 16.82 -1.21
C ILE A 92 4.32 17.31 0.14
N ILE A 93 3.40 16.56 0.75
CA ILE A 93 2.79 16.92 2.04
C ILE A 93 3.86 17.04 3.15
N LEU A 94 4.87 16.16 3.14
CA LEU A 94 5.96 16.18 4.11
C LEU A 94 6.88 17.40 3.98
N LEU A 95 6.83 18.14 2.87
CA LEU A 95 7.56 19.40 2.70
C LEU A 95 6.84 20.60 3.34
N PHE A 96 5.54 20.50 3.63
CA PHE A 96 4.77 21.62 4.19
C PHE A 96 5.34 22.16 5.52
N PRO A 97 5.78 21.33 6.49
CA PRO A 97 6.43 21.84 7.69
C PRO A 97 7.72 22.62 7.41
N LEU A 98 8.48 22.24 6.36
CA LEU A 98 9.71 22.93 5.97
C LEU A 98 9.39 24.28 5.32
N ILE A 99 8.38 24.32 4.44
CA ILE A 99 7.93 25.57 3.81
C ILE A 99 7.40 26.55 4.86
N ALA A 100 6.62 26.05 5.83
CA ALA A 100 6.13 26.85 6.95
C ALA A 100 7.29 27.41 7.79
N LEU A 101 8.31 26.60 8.09
CA LEU A 101 9.48 27.03 8.83
C LEU A 101 10.23 28.17 8.12
N ILE A 102 10.44 28.06 6.81
CA ILE A 102 11.10 29.11 6.01
C ILE A 102 10.29 30.41 6.02
N GLY A 103 8.96 30.31 5.82
CA GLY A 103 8.08 31.47 5.80
C GLY A 103 8.07 32.22 7.14
N ILE A 104 7.93 31.49 8.25
CA ILE A 104 7.90 32.08 9.59
C ILE A 104 9.28 32.66 9.96
N SER A 105 10.37 31.99 9.59
CA SER A 105 11.74 32.49 9.81
C SER A 105 11.97 33.85 9.15
N ALA A 106 11.36 34.09 7.99
CA ALA A 106 11.49 35.35 7.26
C ALA A 106 10.73 36.53 7.90
N THR A 107 9.74 36.28 8.77
CA THR A 107 8.88 37.32 9.35
C THR A 107 9.13 37.56 10.84
N GLU A 108 9.27 36.49 11.64
CA GLU A 108 9.27 36.56 13.11
C GLU A 108 10.55 35.98 13.74
N GLY A 109 11.46 35.44 12.92
CA GLY A 109 12.64 34.70 13.39
C GLY A 109 12.31 33.28 13.86
N ILE A 110 13.35 32.47 14.11
CA ILE A 110 13.18 31.07 14.53
C ILE A 110 13.25 30.97 16.05
N SER A 111 12.12 30.69 16.69
CA SER A 111 12.09 30.28 18.10
C SER A 111 12.20 28.76 18.23
N LEU A 112 12.72 28.30 19.38
CA LEU A 112 12.87 26.86 19.67
C LEU A 112 11.51 26.13 19.67
N SER A 113 10.44 26.82 20.07
CA SER A 113 9.06 26.31 20.06
C SER A 113 8.55 26.05 18.64
N ILE A 114 8.83 26.94 17.69
CA ILE A 114 8.44 26.76 16.27
C ILE A 114 9.16 25.55 15.67
N LEU A 115 10.46 25.42 15.94
CA LEU A 115 11.25 24.28 15.46
C LEU A 115 10.72 22.94 16.01
N PHE A 116 10.38 22.91 17.30
CA PHE A 116 9.77 21.74 17.92
C PHE A 116 8.40 21.39 17.30
N LEU A 117 7.55 22.39 17.05
CA LEU A 117 6.24 22.19 16.41
C LEU A 117 6.39 21.61 14.99
N CYS A 118 7.31 22.14 14.18
CA CYS A 118 7.58 21.63 12.83
C CYS A 118 8.08 20.17 12.86
N LEU A 119 8.98 19.85 13.81
CA LEU A 119 9.46 18.49 14.02
C LEU A 119 8.33 17.54 14.42
N LEU A 120 7.47 17.97 15.34
CA LEU A 120 6.32 17.19 15.80
C LEU A 120 5.32 16.95 14.67
N GLN A 121 5.05 17.98 13.84
CA GLN A 121 4.18 17.86 12.68
C GLN A 121 4.77 16.90 11.63
N PHE A 122 6.08 16.99 11.36
CA PHE A 122 6.76 16.07 10.46
C PHE A 122 6.67 14.62 10.96
N ALA A 123 6.96 14.40 12.25
CA ALA A 123 6.84 13.09 12.88
C ALA A 123 5.39 12.57 12.85
N PHE A 124 4.41 13.43 13.11
CA PHE A 124 2.99 13.08 13.06
C PHE A 124 2.57 12.63 11.65
N ILE A 125 2.89 13.40 10.61
CA ILE A 125 2.57 13.02 9.23
C ILE A 125 3.26 11.69 8.87
N ARG A 126 4.55 11.56 9.20
CA ARG A 126 5.36 10.41 8.80
C ARG A 126 4.97 9.11 9.50
N PHE A 127 4.72 9.17 10.80
CA PHE A 127 4.49 7.97 11.62
C PHE A 127 3.01 7.74 11.89
N ALA A 128 2.28 8.76 12.34
CA ALA A 128 0.87 8.61 12.67
C ALA A 128 0.03 8.54 11.39
N PHE A 129 0.12 9.54 10.50
CA PHE A 129 -0.75 9.57 9.32
C PHE A 129 -0.40 8.48 8.31
N ILE A 130 0.81 8.50 7.73
CA ILE A 130 1.19 7.54 6.68
C ILE A 130 1.31 6.11 7.24
N GLY A 131 1.93 5.96 8.43
CA GLY A 131 2.17 4.66 9.03
C GLY A 131 0.88 3.94 9.45
N LEU A 132 -0.02 4.62 10.16
CA LEU A 132 -1.29 4.03 10.60
C LEU A 132 -2.20 3.72 9.41
N PHE A 133 -2.30 4.64 8.45
CA PHE A 133 -3.14 4.44 7.26
C PHE A 133 -2.66 3.25 6.44
N PHE A 134 -1.33 3.13 6.26
CA PHE A 134 -0.74 1.96 5.64
C PHE A 134 -1.01 0.68 6.42
N TYR A 135 -0.86 0.69 7.75
CA TYR A 135 -1.14 -0.49 8.58
C TYR A 135 -2.58 -1.00 8.40
N ILE A 136 -3.56 -0.10 8.43
CA ILE A 136 -4.98 -0.46 8.31
C ILE A 136 -5.28 -0.96 6.89
N LEU A 137 -4.86 -0.22 5.87
CA LEU A 137 -5.17 -0.55 4.48
C LEU A 137 -4.41 -1.77 3.97
N SER A 138 -3.15 -1.96 4.40
CA SER A 138 -2.40 -3.18 4.06
C SER A 138 -3.12 -4.41 4.60
N LYS A 139 -3.62 -4.36 5.84
CA LYS A 139 -4.32 -5.50 6.45
C LYS A 139 -5.63 -5.82 5.72
N ARG A 140 -6.39 -4.80 5.32
CA ARG A 140 -7.61 -4.99 4.51
C ARG A 140 -7.31 -5.61 3.15
N ALA A 141 -6.30 -5.08 2.46
CA ALA A 141 -5.86 -5.58 1.16
C ALA A 141 -5.41 -7.05 1.23
N VAL A 142 -4.64 -7.43 2.26
CA VAL A 142 -4.22 -8.83 2.50
C VAL A 142 -5.41 -9.73 2.77
N ASN A 143 -6.30 -9.34 3.67
CA ASN A 143 -7.45 -10.17 4.01
C ASN A 143 -8.34 -10.42 2.79
N LYS A 144 -8.49 -9.41 1.91
CA LYS A 144 -9.20 -9.55 0.65
C LYS A 144 -8.48 -10.49 -0.32
N LEU A 145 -7.15 -10.44 -0.36
CA LEU A 145 -6.35 -11.37 -1.17
C LEU A 145 -6.48 -12.81 -0.65
N ALA A 146 -6.42 -12.98 0.68
CA ALA A 146 -6.61 -14.24 1.37
C ALA A 146 -7.93 -14.93 1.00
N ASP A 147 -9.01 -14.13 1.02
CA ASP A 147 -10.37 -14.55 0.68
C ASP A 147 -10.48 -14.93 -0.80
N VAL A 148 -9.89 -14.14 -1.70
CA VAL A 148 -9.94 -14.46 -3.14
C VAL A 148 -9.09 -15.67 -3.49
N LEU A 149 -7.97 -15.91 -2.81
CA LEU A 149 -7.07 -17.03 -3.08
C LEU A 149 -7.42 -18.32 -2.32
N ASP A 150 -8.37 -18.29 -1.38
CA ASP A 150 -8.64 -19.36 -0.40
C ASP A 150 -7.35 -19.84 0.28
N THR A 151 -6.74 -18.97 1.09
CA THR A 151 -5.50 -19.30 1.82
C THR A 151 -5.78 -19.96 3.16
N LYS A 152 -4.97 -20.96 3.55
CA LYS A 152 -5.02 -21.60 4.89
C LYS A 152 -4.50 -20.69 5.99
N ALA A 153 -3.42 -19.98 5.69
CA ALA A 153 -2.73 -19.11 6.62
C ALA A 153 -2.03 -18.00 5.84
N ILE A 154 -2.05 -16.79 6.41
CA ILE A 154 -1.22 -15.67 5.97
C ILE A 154 -0.44 -15.16 7.16
N SER A 155 0.89 -15.18 7.04
CA SER A 155 1.83 -14.72 8.06
C SER A 155 2.63 -13.53 7.56
N LEU A 156 2.86 -12.57 8.46
CA LEU A 156 3.84 -11.52 8.22
C LEU A 156 5.25 -12.13 8.30
N VAL A 157 6.13 -11.74 7.38
CA VAL A 157 7.56 -12.09 7.39
C VAL A 157 8.38 -10.99 8.03
#